data_AF-A0A942KQ13-F1
#
_entry.id   AF-A0A942KQ13-F1
#
_cell.length_a   1.000
_cell.length_b   1.000
_cell.length_c   1.000
_cell.angle_alpha   90.00
_cell.angle_beta   90.00
_cell.angle_gamma   90.00
#
_symmetry.space_group_name_H-M   'P 1'
#
loop_
_entity.id
_entity.type
_entity.pdbx_description
1 polymer ?
#
loop_
_entity_poly.entity_id
_entity_poly.type
_entity_poly.pdbx_seq_one_letter_code
_entity_poly.pdbx_strand_id
1 'polypeptide(L)'
;MRRPRLGHIRFINCMPLYYGMEKREALLDIDLVEANPAELARELLAGALDIAPIPAIEYARHAGEFVLLPDIAISSCGEVQSILLLSKAPAEELSGRTVALADTSRTSQVLTRVLLERRFGVTCTYAEMPPDPAAMLCECDAALLIGDEALKAYWSPPDGVRVYDLGEEWTAWTGLPMVYAVWAVRRSFAEQNAEAAAAVASALNDSLAWCRRHLDEISGHAAMREQLDAGRLRSYFDALHFRFEPNYREGLVRYLSEAVAIGQLERVPVIEVLGE
;
A
#
# COMPACT_ATOMS: atom_id res chain seq x y z
N MET A 1 19.52 -0.23 24.70
CA MET A 1 19.52 -0.57 23.26
C MET A 1 19.04 0.66 22.49
N ARG A 2 19.50 0.88 21.25
CA ARG A 2 18.99 2.00 20.43
C ARG A 2 17.56 1.69 20.02
N ARG A 3 16.63 2.64 20.18
CA ARG A 3 15.24 2.50 19.72
C ARG A 3 15.22 2.34 18.20
N PRO A 4 14.49 1.36 17.63
CA PRO A 4 14.36 1.22 16.18
C PRO A 4 13.66 2.44 15.60
N ARG A 5 14.17 2.97 14.47
CA ARG A 5 13.51 4.02 13.72
C ARG A 5 12.51 3.40 12.75
N LEU A 6 11.23 3.50 13.06
CA LEU A 6 10.13 2.89 12.32
C LEU A 6 9.41 3.93 11.46
N GLY A 7 9.38 3.70 10.15
CA GLY A 7 8.57 4.47 9.22
C GLY A 7 7.07 4.23 9.40
N HIS A 8 6.27 5.27 9.23
CA HIS A 8 4.81 5.25 9.29
C HIS A 8 4.20 5.98 8.09
N ILE A 9 3.31 5.30 7.35
CA ILE A 9 2.58 5.89 6.23
C ILE A 9 1.45 6.76 6.77
N ARG A 10 1.35 7.99 6.26
CA ARG A 10 0.39 9.01 6.74
C ARG A 10 -1.08 8.77 6.36
N PHE A 11 -1.35 7.86 5.44
CA PHE A 11 -2.71 7.56 4.98
C PHE A 11 -3.56 6.92 6.08
N ILE A 12 -4.88 7.14 6.00
CA ILE A 12 -5.82 6.64 7.00
C ILE A 12 -5.80 5.12 7.12
N ASN A 13 -5.45 4.41 6.04
CA ASN A 13 -5.32 2.96 6.05
C ASN A 13 -4.32 2.47 7.11
N CYS A 14 -3.26 3.22 7.39
CA CYS A 14 -2.27 2.85 8.41
C CYS A 14 -2.62 3.34 9.82
N MET A 15 -3.74 4.06 10.01
CA MET A 15 -4.17 4.51 11.32
C MET A 15 -4.34 3.38 12.35
N PRO A 16 -4.95 2.22 12.01
CA PRO A 16 -5.05 1.08 12.93
C PRO A 16 -3.72 0.54 13.42
N LEU A 17 -2.64 0.69 12.65
CA LEU A 17 -1.32 0.21 13.05
C LEU A 17 -0.71 1.07 14.15
N TYR A 18 -0.81 2.39 14.06
CA TYR A 18 -0.16 3.27 15.04
C TYR A 18 -1.07 3.55 16.24
N TYR A 19 -2.38 3.67 16.02
CA TYR A 19 -3.32 4.00 17.10
C TYR A 19 -3.27 2.93 18.20
N GLY A 20 -3.25 1.65 17.84
CA GLY A 20 -3.07 0.58 18.82
C GLY A 20 -1.69 0.55 19.47
N MET A 21 -0.62 0.99 18.78
CA MET A 21 0.72 1.09 19.37
C MET A 21 0.77 2.19 20.43
N GLU A 22 0.15 3.33 20.16
CA GLU A 22 0.00 4.43 21.11
C GLU A 22 -0.80 3.98 22.35
N LYS A 23 -1.96 3.34 22.14
CA LYS A 23 -2.81 2.83 23.24
C LYS A 23 -2.17 1.73 24.08
N ARG A 24 -1.21 1.01 23.52
CA ARG A 24 -0.46 -0.06 24.21
C ARG A 24 0.90 0.41 24.75
N GLU A 25 1.19 1.71 24.67
CA GLU A 25 2.47 2.30 25.09
C GLU A 25 3.70 1.70 24.38
N ALA A 26 3.50 1.00 23.25
CA ALA A 26 4.57 0.36 22.48
C ALA A 26 5.48 1.39 21.79
N LEU A 27 5.03 2.63 21.68
CA LEU A 27 5.84 3.74 21.16
C LEU A 27 6.98 4.14 22.10
N LEU A 28 6.99 3.71 23.38
CA LEU A 28 8.10 4.04 24.29
C LEU A 28 9.45 3.44 23.83
N ASP A 29 9.42 2.33 23.10
CA ASP A 29 10.62 1.62 22.65
C ASP A 29 10.96 1.87 21.17
N ILE A 30 10.17 2.67 20.44
CA ILE A 30 10.28 2.88 18.99
C ILE A 30 10.31 4.38 18.66
N ASP A 31 11.20 4.79 17.76
CA ASP A 31 11.21 6.15 17.19
C ASP A 31 10.39 6.15 15.90
N LEU A 32 9.17 6.72 15.94
CA LEU A 32 8.27 6.77 14.79
C LEU A 32 8.62 7.95 13.85
N VAL A 33 8.67 7.69 12.55
CA VAL A 33 8.90 8.71 11.52
C VAL A 33 7.79 8.64 10.48
N GLU A 34 7.01 9.72 10.36
CA GLU A 34 5.88 9.78 9.44
C GLU A 34 6.27 10.38 8.09
N ALA A 35 5.95 9.69 6.99
CA ALA A 35 6.15 10.19 5.64
C ALA A 35 5.22 9.49 4.64
N ASN A 36 5.23 9.90 3.37
CA ASN A 36 4.55 9.13 2.32
C ASN A 36 5.34 7.85 1.95
N PRO A 37 4.73 6.84 1.31
CA PRO A 37 5.43 5.58 1.02
C PRO A 37 6.72 5.74 0.19
N ALA A 38 6.75 6.67 -0.76
CA ALA A 38 7.92 6.91 -1.59
C ALA A 38 9.08 7.55 -0.80
N GLU A 39 8.77 8.47 0.11
CA GLU A 39 9.72 9.08 1.04
C GLU A 39 10.29 8.05 2.03
N LEU A 40 9.43 7.19 2.61
CA LEU A 40 9.86 6.12 3.50
C LEU A 40 10.83 5.16 2.82
N ALA A 41 10.58 4.79 1.56
CA ALA A 41 11.50 3.95 0.78
C ALA A 41 12.87 4.62 0.60
N ARG A 42 12.89 5.91 0.25
CA ARG A 42 14.12 6.70 0.11
C ARG A 42 14.90 6.78 1.43
N GLU A 43 14.21 7.02 2.55
CA GLU A 43 14.84 7.14 3.87
C GLU A 43 15.34 5.82 4.43
N LEU A 44 14.64 4.72 4.14
CA LEU A 44 15.07 3.37 4.49
C LEU A 44 16.35 2.99 3.73
N LEU A 45 16.39 3.26 2.42
CA LEU A 45 17.59 3.07 1.59
C LEU A 45 18.78 3.91 2.07
N ALA A 46 18.52 5.16 2.47
CA ALA A 46 19.55 6.07 2.97
C ALA A 46 20.04 5.72 4.39
N GLY A 47 19.46 4.71 5.06
CA GLY A 47 19.79 4.34 6.44
C GLY A 47 19.28 5.32 7.50
N ALA A 48 18.41 6.26 7.12
CA ALA A 48 17.73 7.17 8.04
C ALA A 48 16.63 6.45 8.85
N LEU A 49 16.07 5.37 8.29
CA LEU A 49 15.17 4.44 8.97
C LEU A 49 15.82 3.07 9.14
N ASP A 50 15.28 2.27 10.06
CA ASP A 50 15.68 0.88 10.26
C ASP A 50 14.64 -0.10 9.72
N ILE A 51 13.37 0.26 9.87
CA ILE A 51 12.21 -0.53 9.42
C ILE A 51 11.19 0.44 8.84
N ALA A 52 10.58 0.13 7.71
CA ALA A 52 9.47 0.93 7.18
C ALA A 52 8.56 0.10 6.27
N PRO A 53 7.24 0.41 6.22
CA PRO A 53 6.42 0.00 5.09
C PRO A 53 6.86 0.75 3.84
N ILE A 54 7.26 0.02 2.81
CA ILE A 54 7.68 0.57 1.52
C ILE A 54 6.85 -0.05 0.40
N PRO A 55 6.65 0.64 -0.74
CA PRO A 55 5.98 0.05 -1.89
C PRO A 55 6.64 -1.28 -2.29
N ALA A 56 5.84 -2.33 -2.50
CA ALA A 56 6.31 -3.65 -2.89
C ALA A 56 7.23 -3.64 -4.13
N ILE A 57 6.97 -2.75 -5.10
CA ILE A 57 7.84 -2.59 -6.27
C ILE A 57 9.21 -1.97 -5.91
N GLU A 58 9.25 -1.06 -4.94
CA GLU A 58 10.50 -0.45 -4.47
C GLU A 58 11.33 -1.43 -3.66
N TYR A 59 10.68 -2.25 -2.83
CA TYR A 59 11.35 -3.41 -2.21
C TYR A 59 12.00 -4.28 -3.29
N ALA A 60 11.26 -4.66 -4.33
CA ALA A 60 11.76 -5.58 -5.33
C ALA A 60 12.97 -5.03 -6.11
N ARG A 61 13.00 -3.71 -6.37
CA ARG A 61 14.14 -3.01 -7.00
C ARG A 61 15.40 -3.01 -6.15
N HIS A 62 15.25 -3.16 -4.84
CA HIS A 62 16.34 -3.07 -3.86
C HIS A 62 16.38 -4.26 -2.91
N ALA A 63 15.91 -5.44 -3.34
CA ALA A 63 15.72 -6.58 -2.45
C ALA A 63 17.01 -7.05 -1.74
N GLY A 64 18.19 -6.80 -2.33
CA GLY A 64 19.48 -7.08 -1.69
C GLY A 64 19.75 -6.27 -0.42
N GLU A 65 19.12 -5.09 -0.27
CA GLU A 65 19.31 -4.20 0.88
C GLU A 65 18.38 -4.53 2.07
N PHE A 66 17.40 -5.40 1.85
CA PHE A 66 16.26 -5.57 2.75
C PHE A 66 15.95 -7.03 3.08
N VAL A 67 15.36 -7.22 4.25
CA VAL A 67 14.65 -8.44 4.67
C VAL A 67 13.25 -8.01 5.10
N LEU A 68 12.21 -8.79 4.79
CA LEU A 68 10.83 -8.44 5.12
C LEU A 68 10.43 -8.91 6.52
N LEU A 69 9.61 -8.15 7.22
CA LEU A 69 8.94 -8.66 8.42
C LEU A 69 7.95 -9.78 8.05
N PRO A 70 7.82 -10.84 8.87
CA PRO A 70 6.84 -11.88 8.64
C PRO A 70 5.41 -11.38 8.91
N ASP A 71 4.45 -12.02 8.25
CA ASP A 71 3.00 -11.94 8.50
C ASP A 71 2.32 -10.56 8.37
N ILE A 72 3.06 -9.49 8.04
CA ILE A 72 2.52 -8.14 7.90
C ILE A 72 2.92 -7.47 6.58
N ALA A 73 1.90 -7.04 5.84
CA ALA A 73 2.03 -6.25 4.61
C ALA A 73 0.72 -5.50 4.38
N ILE A 74 0.73 -4.37 3.67
CA ILE A 74 -0.52 -3.74 3.19
C ILE A 74 -1.01 -4.53 2.00
N SER A 75 -2.13 -5.22 2.13
CA SER A 75 -2.63 -6.15 1.12
C SER A 75 -4.16 -6.08 0.98
N SER A 76 -4.69 -6.76 -0.03
CA SER A 76 -6.13 -7.00 -0.18
C SER A 76 -6.38 -8.35 -0.87
N CYS A 77 -7.59 -8.87 -0.72
CA CYS A 77 -8.09 -10.02 -1.47
C CYS A 77 -9.54 -9.69 -1.87
N GLY A 78 -9.71 -9.21 -3.10
CA GLY A 78 -10.87 -8.42 -3.52
C GLY A 78 -10.66 -6.92 -3.28
N GLU A 79 -11.76 -6.18 -3.18
CA GLU A 79 -11.81 -4.74 -2.96
C GLU A 79 -10.83 -4.20 -1.90
N VAL A 80 -10.19 -3.06 -2.21
CA VAL A 80 -9.29 -2.33 -1.29
C VAL A 80 -9.80 -0.92 -0.96
N GLN A 81 -10.80 -0.43 -1.71
CA GLN A 81 -11.52 0.86 -1.64
C GLN A 81 -10.67 2.12 -1.81
N SER A 82 -9.37 2.02 -1.61
CA SER A 82 -8.43 3.13 -1.46
C SER A 82 -7.32 3.10 -2.52
N ILE A 83 -7.50 2.31 -3.58
CA ILE A 83 -6.65 2.29 -4.77
C ILE A 83 -7.57 2.10 -5.97
N LEU A 84 -7.85 3.21 -6.66
CA LEU A 84 -8.88 3.26 -7.69
C LEU A 84 -8.31 3.78 -9.01
N LEU A 85 -8.78 3.21 -10.12
CA LEU A 85 -8.70 3.85 -11.43
C LEU A 85 -10.05 4.47 -11.74
N LEU A 86 -10.10 5.80 -11.78
CA LEU A 86 -11.25 6.55 -12.29
C LEU A 86 -11.10 6.71 -13.80
N SER A 87 -12.13 6.45 -14.59
CA SER A 87 -12.03 6.51 -16.05
C SER A 87 -13.27 7.11 -16.71
N LYS A 88 -13.07 7.99 -17.70
CA LYS A 88 -14.15 8.56 -18.52
C LYS A 88 -14.72 7.57 -19.54
N ALA A 89 -14.03 6.45 -19.78
CA ALA A 89 -14.42 5.41 -20.72
C ALA A 89 -14.25 4.01 -20.10
N PRO A 90 -14.86 2.96 -20.66
CA PRO A 90 -14.50 1.58 -20.28
C PRO A 90 -12.99 1.35 -20.37
N ALA A 91 -12.42 0.55 -19.45
CA ALA A 91 -10.99 0.29 -19.41
C ALA A 91 -10.47 -0.31 -20.73
N GLU A 92 -11.28 -1.13 -21.40
CA GLU A 92 -11.01 -1.75 -22.70
C GLU A 92 -10.91 -0.73 -23.86
N GLU A 93 -11.42 0.49 -23.65
CA GLU A 93 -11.40 1.57 -24.65
C GLU A 93 -10.30 2.63 -24.39
N LEU A 94 -9.41 2.37 -23.42
CA LEU A 94 -8.32 3.28 -23.06
C LEU A 94 -7.08 3.16 -23.95
N SER A 95 -7.07 2.25 -24.94
CA SER A 95 -5.91 2.12 -25.83
C SER A 95 -5.61 3.44 -26.57
N GLY A 96 -4.36 3.90 -26.48
CA GLY A 96 -3.89 5.18 -27.02
C GLY A 96 -4.29 6.42 -26.21
N ARG A 97 -5.01 6.26 -25.09
CA ARG A 97 -5.45 7.36 -24.23
C ARG A 97 -4.45 7.71 -23.14
N THR A 98 -4.77 8.75 -22.38
CA THR A 98 -3.92 9.29 -21.30
C THR A 98 -4.42 8.86 -19.92
N VAL A 99 -3.51 8.41 -19.07
CA VAL A 99 -3.80 8.01 -17.69
C VAL A 99 -2.92 8.80 -16.74
N ALA A 100 -3.54 9.63 -15.90
CA ALA A 100 -2.87 10.31 -14.82
C ALA A 100 -2.55 9.32 -13.69
N LEU A 101 -1.33 9.36 -13.20
CA LEU A 101 -0.81 8.49 -12.15
C LEU A 101 -0.50 9.33 -10.92
N ALA A 102 -1.20 9.11 -9.79
CA ALA A 102 -0.86 9.79 -8.55
C ALA A 102 0.60 9.51 -8.14
N ASP A 103 1.36 10.55 -7.82
CA ASP A 103 2.79 10.50 -7.49
C ASP A 103 3.12 9.95 -6.08
N THR A 104 2.12 9.44 -5.37
CA THR A 104 2.20 9.08 -3.96
C THR A 104 2.46 7.59 -3.67
N SER A 105 2.38 6.69 -4.67
CA SER A 105 2.77 5.26 -4.53
C SER A 105 3.17 4.61 -5.85
N ARG A 106 4.38 4.07 -5.90
CA ARG A 106 4.92 3.40 -7.10
C ARG A 106 4.31 2.02 -7.38
N THR A 107 3.89 1.27 -6.35
CA THR A 107 3.29 -0.07 -6.57
C THR A 107 1.99 0.03 -7.35
N SER A 108 1.11 0.96 -6.96
CA SER A 108 -0.19 1.15 -7.59
C SER A 108 -0.05 1.64 -9.02
N GLN A 109 0.92 2.51 -9.32
CA GLN A 109 1.23 2.94 -10.69
C GLN A 109 1.58 1.75 -11.59
N VAL A 110 2.45 0.86 -11.12
CA VAL A 110 2.83 -0.34 -11.87
C VAL A 110 1.67 -1.33 -11.96
N LEU A 111 0.85 -1.47 -10.90
CA LEU A 111 -0.35 -2.29 -10.94
C LEU A 111 -1.36 -1.80 -11.98
N THR A 112 -1.58 -0.48 -12.08
CA THR A 112 -2.43 0.11 -13.13
C THR A 112 -1.92 -0.26 -14.52
N ARG A 113 -0.61 -0.12 -14.77
CA ARG A 113 0.01 -0.51 -16.04
C ARG A 113 -0.18 -2.00 -16.32
N VAL A 114 0.07 -2.86 -15.33
CA VAL A 114 -0.13 -4.31 -15.42
C VAL A 114 -1.57 -4.64 -15.78
N LEU A 115 -2.57 -4.09 -15.07
CA LEU A 115 -3.97 -4.38 -15.33
C LEU A 115 -4.38 -3.88 -16.72
N LEU A 116 -4.03 -2.65 -17.10
CA LEU A 116 -4.35 -2.11 -18.42
C LEU A 116 -3.73 -2.95 -19.54
N GLU A 117 -2.44 -3.27 -19.46
CA GLU A 117 -1.74 -3.98 -20.55
C GLU A 117 -2.03 -5.49 -20.57
N ARG A 118 -2.08 -6.13 -19.40
CA ARG A 118 -2.10 -7.61 -19.28
C ARG A 118 -3.49 -8.19 -19.08
N ARG A 119 -4.36 -7.47 -18.37
CA ARG A 119 -5.76 -7.88 -18.15
C ARG A 119 -6.68 -7.29 -19.22
N PHE A 120 -6.63 -5.99 -19.44
CA PHE A 120 -7.54 -5.29 -20.38
C PHE A 120 -7.00 -5.24 -21.82
N GLY A 121 -5.71 -5.55 -22.03
CA GLY A 121 -5.12 -5.59 -23.37
C GLY A 121 -4.96 -4.22 -24.03
N VAL A 122 -4.88 -3.15 -23.25
CA VAL A 122 -4.76 -1.77 -23.73
C VAL A 122 -3.41 -1.16 -23.36
N THR A 123 -2.88 -0.34 -24.26
CA THR A 123 -1.65 0.42 -24.00
C THR A 123 -1.99 1.90 -23.91
N CYS A 124 -1.60 2.54 -22.81
CA CYS A 124 -1.88 3.94 -22.55
C CYS A 124 -0.59 4.78 -22.53
N THR A 125 -0.76 6.09 -22.60
CA THR A 125 0.27 7.06 -22.22
C THR A 125 0.02 7.50 -20.78
N TYR A 126 1.09 7.74 -20.02
CA TYR A 126 0.99 7.99 -18.58
C TYR A 126 1.65 9.32 -18.22
N ALA A 127 1.03 10.07 -17.32
CA ALA A 127 1.58 11.30 -16.74
C ALA A 127 1.49 11.22 -15.21
N GLU A 128 2.59 11.50 -14.51
CA GLU A 128 2.55 11.62 -13.05
C GLU A 128 1.98 12.98 -12.65
N MET A 129 1.07 13.00 -11.69
CA MET A 129 0.38 14.21 -11.20
C MET A 129 0.15 14.12 -9.69
N PRO A 130 0.05 15.25 -8.99
CA PRO A 130 -0.46 15.28 -7.62
C PRO A 130 -1.88 14.66 -7.55
N PRO A 131 -2.26 14.03 -6.43
CA PRO A 131 -3.56 13.38 -6.27
C PRO A 131 -4.69 14.42 -6.14
N ASP A 132 -5.16 14.92 -7.27
CA ASP A 132 -6.35 15.76 -7.40
C ASP A 132 -7.25 15.16 -8.49
N PRO A 133 -8.34 14.46 -8.12
CA PRO A 133 -9.21 13.79 -9.08
C PRO A 133 -9.74 14.73 -10.16
N ALA A 134 -10.09 15.96 -9.81
CA ALA A 134 -10.69 16.90 -10.74
C ALA A 134 -9.65 17.43 -11.74
N ALA A 135 -8.45 17.79 -11.28
CA ALA A 135 -7.37 18.22 -12.15
C ALA A 135 -6.86 17.07 -13.04
N MET A 136 -6.65 15.89 -12.47
CA MET A 136 -6.19 14.70 -13.20
C MET A 136 -7.20 14.29 -14.29
N LEU A 137 -8.50 14.29 -13.98
CA LEU A 137 -9.54 14.02 -14.97
C LEU A 137 -9.84 15.23 -15.87
N CYS A 138 -9.29 16.41 -15.63
CA CYS A 138 -9.34 17.49 -16.62
C CYS A 138 -8.32 17.22 -17.73
N GLU A 139 -7.10 16.83 -17.35
CA GLU A 139 -5.97 16.66 -18.26
C GLU A 139 -5.90 15.27 -18.92
N CYS A 140 -6.37 14.23 -18.24
CA CYS A 140 -6.28 12.85 -18.70
C CYS A 140 -7.64 12.16 -18.87
N ASP A 141 -7.67 11.04 -19.58
CA ASP A 141 -8.88 10.22 -19.80
C ASP A 141 -9.22 9.34 -18.60
N ALA A 142 -8.22 8.96 -17.82
CA ALA A 142 -8.35 8.23 -16.57
C ALA A 142 -7.34 8.72 -15.53
N ALA A 143 -7.60 8.43 -14.25
CA ALA A 143 -6.78 8.85 -13.12
C ALA A 143 -6.67 7.72 -12.08
N LEU A 144 -5.44 7.33 -11.77
CA LEU A 144 -5.13 6.48 -10.61
C LEU A 144 -5.11 7.35 -9.36
N LEU A 145 -5.97 7.03 -8.40
CA LEU A 145 -5.99 7.62 -7.06
C LEU A 145 -5.60 6.57 -6.03
N ILE A 146 -4.97 7.01 -4.94
CA ILE A 146 -4.66 6.16 -3.79
C ILE A 146 -4.99 6.85 -2.47
N GLY A 147 -5.04 6.06 -1.40
CA GLY A 147 -5.18 6.55 -0.04
C GLY A 147 -6.50 7.30 0.16
N ASP A 148 -6.43 8.39 0.89
CA ASP A 148 -7.60 9.11 1.39
C ASP A 148 -8.43 9.72 0.24
N GLU A 149 -7.79 10.21 -0.83
CA GLU A 149 -8.49 10.74 -2.02
C GLU A 149 -9.22 9.65 -2.80
N ALA A 150 -8.62 8.46 -2.91
CA ALA A 150 -9.30 7.30 -3.48
C ALA A 150 -10.48 6.87 -2.60
N LEU A 151 -10.31 6.84 -1.29
CA LEU A 151 -11.39 6.46 -0.37
C LEU A 151 -12.58 7.42 -0.44
N LYS A 152 -12.33 8.73 -0.54
CA LYS A 152 -13.36 9.75 -0.78
C LYS A 152 -14.08 9.49 -2.12
N ALA A 153 -13.34 9.21 -3.19
CA ALA A 153 -13.90 8.89 -4.49
C ALA A 153 -14.67 7.56 -4.50
N TYR A 154 -14.30 6.58 -3.67
CA TYR A 154 -15.06 5.33 -3.51
C TYR A 154 -16.44 5.60 -2.89
N TRP A 155 -16.49 6.41 -1.82
CA TRP A 155 -17.74 6.71 -1.12
C TRP A 155 -18.61 7.75 -1.81
N SER A 156 -18.03 8.57 -2.66
CA SER A 156 -18.71 9.61 -3.42
C SER A 156 -18.08 9.74 -4.80
N PRO A 157 -18.37 8.76 -5.70
CA PRO A 157 -17.82 8.76 -7.05
C PRO A 157 -18.16 10.04 -7.81
N PRO A 158 -17.20 10.62 -8.57
CA PRO A 158 -17.53 11.73 -9.47
C PRO A 158 -18.55 11.30 -10.52
N ASP A 159 -19.38 12.23 -10.97
CA ASP A 159 -20.37 11.95 -12.02
C ASP A 159 -19.68 11.63 -13.35
N GLY A 160 -20.27 10.69 -14.10
CA GLY A 160 -19.83 10.38 -15.46
C GLY A 160 -18.47 9.66 -15.56
N VAL A 161 -17.88 9.22 -14.44
CA VAL A 161 -16.70 8.36 -14.44
C VAL A 161 -17.02 6.95 -13.96
N ARG A 162 -16.28 6.00 -14.49
CA ARG A 162 -16.25 4.61 -14.01
C ARG A 162 -15.20 4.51 -12.91
N VAL A 163 -15.52 3.75 -11.88
CA VAL A 163 -14.61 3.48 -10.76
C VAL A 163 -14.21 2.01 -10.81
N TYR A 164 -12.92 1.75 -10.95
CA TYR A 164 -12.35 0.41 -10.89
C TYR A 164 -11.49 0.29 -9.62
N ASP A 165 -11.85 -0.63 -8.73
CA ASP A 165 -11.04 -0.95 -7.56
C ASP A 165 -9.90 -1.90 -7.97
N LEU A 166 -8.64 -1.47 -7.82
CA LEU A 166 -7.54 -2.27 -8.34
C LEU A 166 -7.29 -3.57 -7.57
N GLY A 167 -7.76 -3.67 -6.33
CA GLY A 167 -7.72 -4.92 -5.57
C GLY A 167 -8.72 -5.92 -6.11
N GLU A 168 -9.95 -5.46 -6.38
CA GLU A 168 -10.98 -6.27 -7.01
C GLU A 168 -10.56 -6.70 -8.42
N GLU A 169 -10.05 -5.77 -9.24
CA GLU A 169 -9.55 -6.07 -10.57
C GLU A 169 -8.33 -7.02 -10.53
N TRP A 170 -7.49 -6.95 -9.52
CA TRP A 170 -6.39 -7.91 -9.39
C TRP A 170 -6.90 -9.31 -9.04
N THR A 171 -7.73 -9.41 -8.00
CA THR A 171 -8.21 -10.70 -7.50
C THR A 171 -9.14 -11.38 -8.48
N ALA A 172 -10.02 -10.64 -9.17
CA ALA A 172 -10.89 -11.22 -10.20
C ALA A 172 -10.10 -11.77 -11.41
N TRP A 173 -8.94 -11.17 -11.74
CA TRP A 173 -8.11 -11.64 -12.86
C TRP A 173 -7.21 -12.81 -12.49
N THR A 174 -6.57 -12.76 -11.31
CA THR A 174 -5.51 -13.70 -10.94
C THR A 174 -5.98 -14.79 -9.98
N GLY A 175 -7.09 -14.58 -9.28
CA GLY A 175 -7.51 -15.41 -8.14
C GLY A 175 -6.63 -15.25 -6.91
N LEU A 176 -5.66 -14.33 -6.91
CA LEU A 176 -4.68 -14.15 -5.85
C LEU A 176 -4.89 -12.84 -5.08
N PRO A 177 -4.41 -12.76 -3.82
CA PRO A 177 -4.32 -11.50 -3.11
C PRO A 177 -3.34 -10.53 -3.78
N MET A 178 -3.53 -9.23 -3.54
CA MET A 178 -2.58 -8.18 -3.95
C MET A 178 -1.79 -7.68 -2.74
N VAL A 179 -0.49 -7.43 -2.92
CA VAL A 179 0.40 -6.84 -1.90
C VAL A 179 0.90 -5.48 -2.40
N TYR A 180 0.52 -4.41 -1.73
CA TYR A 180 0.81 -3.03 -2.14
C TYR A 180 2.09 -2.49 -1.52
N ALA A 181 2.29 -2.78 -0.22
CA ALA A 181 3.47 -2.38 0.53
C ALA A 181 3.87 -3.48 1.50
N VAL A 182 5.18 -3.61 1.73
CA VAL A 182 5.76 -4.59 2.64
C VAL A 182 6.54 -3.87 3.72
N TRP A 183 6.56 -4.40 4.94
CA TRP A 183 7.48 -3.90 5.97
C TRP A 183 8.87 -4.43 5.70
N ALA A 184 9.73 -3.57 5.17
CA ALA A 184 11.13 -3.87 4.92
C ALA A 184 11.98 -3.45 6.13
N VAL A 185 12.90 -4.33 6.52
CA VAL A 185 13.96 -4.09 7.50
C VAL A 185 15.26 -3.95 6.73
N ARG A 186 16.04 -2.90 7.02
CA ARG A 186 17.39 -2.78 6.48
C ARG A 186 18.22 -4.00 6.89
N ARG A 187 18.83 -4.69 5.93
CA ARG A 187 19.53 -5.97 6.14
C ARG A 187 20.55 -5.89 7.29
N SER A 188 21.41 -4.88 7.26
CA SER A 188 22.41 -4.67 8.32
C SER A 188 21.80 -4.36 9.70
N PHE A 189 20.58 -3.82 9.77
CA PHE A 189 19.87 -3.70 11.04
C PHE A 189 19.32 -5.05 11.50
N ALA A 190 18.72 -5.84 10.61
CA ALA A 190 18.21 -7.18 10.91
C ALA A 190 19.29 -8.11 11.45
N GLU A 191 20.48 -8.10 10.83
CA GLU A 191 21.63 -8.94 11.26
C GLU A 191 22.15 -8.57 12.65
N GLN A 192 22.13 -7.28 13.00
CA GLN A 192 22.68 -6.76 14.25
C GLN A 192 21.66 -6.68 15.39
N ASN A 193 20.37 -6.58 15.06
CA ASN A 193 19.29 -6.27 15.99
C ASN A 193 18.03 -7.09 15.69
N ALA A 194 18.20 -8.39 15.39
CA ALA A 194 17.09 -9.29 15.03
C ALA A 194 15.95 -9.30 16.07
N GLU A 195 16.29 -9.32 17.35
CA GLU A 195 15.30 -9.26 18.44
C GLU A 195 14.49 -7.96 18.42
N ALA A 196 15.13 -6.82 18.12
CA ALA A 196 14.44 -5.54 18.03
C ALA A 196 13.52 -5.47 16.80
N ALA A 197 13.94 -6.05 15.66
CA ALA A 197 13.09 -6.15 14.48
C ALA A 197 11.88 -7.06 14.72
N ALA A 198 12.07 -8.19 15.40
CA ALA A 198 10.99 -9.08 15.81
C ALA A 198 10.03 -8.40 16.80
N ALA A 199 10.55 -7.62 17.75
CA ALA A 199 9.73 -6.83 18.69
C ALA A 199 8.86 -5.80 17.96
N VAL A 200 9.38 -5.14 16.92
CA VAL A 200 8.58 -4.23 16.08
C VAL A 200 7.48 -4.99 15.34
N ALA A 201 7.77 -6.16 14.76
CA ALA A 201 6.75 -7.01 14.13
C ALA A 201 5.64 -7.40 15.12
N SER A 202 6.00 -7.80 16.34
CA SER A 202 5.05 -8.12 17.40
C SER A 202 4.20 -6.89 17.78
N ALA A 203 4.82 -5.73 17.94
CA ALA A 203 4.12 -4.50 18.31
C ALA A 203 3.09 -4.07 17.26
N LEU A 204 3.42 -4.19 15.97
CA LEU A 204 2.50 -3.90 14.87
C LEU A 204 1.31 -4.87 14.84
N ASN A 205 1.58 -6.17 14.97
CA ASN A 205 0.53 -7.21 14.97
C ASN A 205 -0.39 -7.10 16.19
N ASP A 206 0.16 -6.87 17.38
CA ASP A 206 -0.61 -6.64 18.59
C ASP A 206 -1.49 -5.38 18.49
N SER A 207 -0.96 -4.33 17.87
CA SER A 207 -1.68 -3.09 17.62
C SER A 207 -2.89 -3.33 16.72
N LEU A 208 -2.71 -4.02 15.59
CA LEU A 208 -3.80 -4.41 14.69
C LEU A 208 -4.86 -5.25 15.42
N ALA A 209 -4.41 -6.25 16.20
CA ALA A 209 -5.31 -7.10 16.97
C ALA A 209 -6.10 -6.30 18.01
N TRP A 210 -5.48 -5.30 18.62
CA TRP A 210 -6.16 -4.38 19.53
C TRP A 210 -7.18 -3.53 18.78
N CYS A 211 -6.82 -2.88 17.67
CA CYS A 211 -7.71 -2.02 16.91
C CYS A 211 -8.92 -2.77 16.33
N ARG A 212 -8.75 -4.02 15.91
CA ARG A 212 -9.89 -4.88 15.47
C ARG A 212 -10.94 -5.08 16.57
N ARG A 213 -10.54 -5.06 17.85
CA ARG A 213 -11.47 -5.15 18.99
C ARG A 213 -12.06 -3.80 19.40
N HIS A 214 -11.54 -2.70 18.86
CA HIS A 214 -11.90 -1.33 19.21
C HIS A 214 -12.25 -0.50 17.97
N LEU A 215 -12.85 -1.14 16.95
CA LEU A 215 -13.16 -0.49 15.67
C LEU A 215 -14.01 0.77 15.84
N ASP A 216 -15.00 0.76 16.74
CA ASP A 216 -15.84 1.94 16.98
C ASP A 216 -15.04 3.13 17.53
N GLU A 217 -14.09 2.86 18.44
CA GLU A 217 -13.24 3.89 19.05
C GLU A 217 -12.33 4.54 18.01
N ILE A 218 -11.57 3.72 17.27
CA ILE A 218 -10.65 4.24 16.25
C ILE A 218 -11.39 4.92 15.11
N SER A 219 -12.57 4.42 14.72
CA SER A 219 -13.38 5.05 13.67
C SER A 219 -13.94 6.40 14.11
N GLY A 220 -14.36 6.52 15.37
CA GLY A 220 -14.77 7.81 15.95
C GLY A 220 -13.60 8.80 16.02
N HIS A 221 -12.41 8.34 16.42
CA HIS A 221 -11.20 9.15 16.43
C HIS A 221 -10.83 9.64 15.02
N ALA A 222 -10.80 8.72 14.05
CA ALA A 222 -10.49 8.98 12.65
C ALA A 222 -11.50 9.96 12.02
N ALA A 223 -12.79 9.76 12.28
CA ALA A 223 -13.87 10.60 11.78
C ALA A 223 -13.73 12.06 12.22
N MET A 224 -13.38 12.28 13.49
CA MET A 224 -13.13 13.63 14.01
C MET A 224 -11.91 14.28 13.34
N ARG A 225 -10.83 13.52 13.13
CA ARG A 225 -9.57 14.03 12.58
C ARG A 225 -9.70 14.38 11.10
N GLU A 226 -10.27 13.47 10.31
CA GLU A 226 -10.37 13.60 8.85
C GLU A 226 -11.69 14.25 8.38
N GLN A 227 -12.62 14.54 9.29
CA GLN A 227 -13.95 15.06 8.97
C GLN A 227 -14.73 14.15 8.02
N LEU A 228 -14.64 12.84 8.25
CA LEU A 228 -15.28 11.78 7.48
C LEU A 228 -16.35 11.06 8.33
N ASP A 229 -17.24 10.31 7.67
CA ASP A 229 -18.27 9.54 8.36
C ASP A 229 -17.67 8.36 9.15
N ALA A 230 -17.97 8.28 10.44
CA ALA A 230 -17.45 7.24 11.33
C ALA A 230 -17.95 5.83 10.94
N GLY A 231 -19.18 5.71 10.44
CA GLY A 231 -19.73 4.43 10.00
C GLY A 231 -18.99 3.88 8.78
N ARG A 232 -18.73 4.73 7.79
CA ARG A 232 -17.94 4.40 6.60
C ARG A 232 -16.50 4.04 6.94
N LEU A 233 -15.87 4.80 7.85
CA LEU A 233 -14.53 4.49 8.34
C LEU A 233 -14.46 3.17 9.09
N ARG A 234 -15.46 2.85 9.89
CA ARG A 234 -15.56 1.56 10.57
C ARG A 234 -15.61 0.41 9.59
N SER A 235 -16.46 0.49 8.58
CA SER A 235 -16.53 -0.52 7.52
C SER A 235 -15.22 -0.63 6.75
N TYR A 236 -14.57 0.50 6.45
CA TYR A 236 -13.28 0.51 5.77
C TYR A 236 -12.18 -0.16 6.61
N PHE A 237 -12.05 0.20 7.89
CA PHE A 237 -11.06 -0.41 8.79
C PHE A 237 -11.29 -1.90 9.04
N ASP A 238 -12.54 -2.35 9.07
CA ASP A 238 -12.88 -3.78 9.17
C ASP A 238 -12.46 -4.56 7.92
N ALA A 239 -12.54 -3.92 6.75
CA ALA A 239 -12.15 -4.51 5.46
C ALA A 239 -10.63 -4.48 5.18
N LEU A 240 -9.83 -3.73 5.95
CA LEU A 240 -8.39 -3.63 5.72
C LEU A 240 -7.66 -4.94 6.02
N HIS A 241 -6.85 -5.39 5.06
CA HIS A 241 -5.99 -6.55 5.22
C HIS A 241 -4.54 -6.13 5.46
N PHE A 242 -3.97 -6.66 6.54
CA PHE A 242 -2.56 -6.53 6.88
C PHE A 242 -1.90 -7.91 6.95
N ARG A 243 -1.80 -8.57 5.80
CA ARG A 243 -1.57 -10.02 5.72
C ARG A 243 -0.40 -10.33 4.80
N PHE A 244 0.48 -11.23 5.22
CA PHE A 244 1.66 -11.64 4.46
C PHE A 244 2.00 -13.14 4.60
N GLU A 245 0.97 -13.97 4.82
CA GLU A 245 1.11 -15.44 4.80
C GLU A 245 1.46 -15.96 3.39
N PRO A 246 1.82 -17.25 3.22
CA PRO A 246 2.30 -17.79 1.94
C PRO A 246 1.43 -17.46 0.70
N ASN A 247 0.10 -17.48 0.81
CA ASN A 247 -0.80 -17.10 -0.30
C ASN A 247 -0.65 -15.63 -0.74
N TYR A 248 -0.38 -14.72 0.21
CA TYR A 248 -0.10 -13.32 -0.11
C TYR A 248 1.28 -13.14 -0.75
N ARG A 249 2.25 -13.97 -0.36
CA ARG A 249 3.59 -13.98 -0.98
C ARG A 249 3.54 -14.52 -2.40
N GLU A 250 2.69 -15.52 -2.67
CA GLU A 250 2.39 -15.96 -4.03
C GLU A 250 1.79 -14.82 -4.87
N GLY A 251 0.82 -14.09 -4.30
CA GLY A 251 0.27 -12.87 -4.90
C GLY A 251 1.34 -11.82 -5.21
N LEU A 252 2.27 -11.57 -4.28
CA LEU A 252 3.40 -10.67 -4.49
C LEU A 252 4.32 -11.16 -5.64
N VAL A 253 4.70 -12.45 -5.65
CA VAL A 253 5.50 -13.04 -6.73
C VAL A 253 4.80 -12.90 -8.08
N ARG A 254 3.48 -13.13 -8.12
CA ARG A 254 2.68 -12.94 -9.35
C ARG A 254 2.73 -11.49 -9.82
N TYR A 255 2.50 -10.53 -8.93
CA TYR A 255 2.60 -9.11 -9.24
C TYR A 255 3.97 -8.72 -9.81
N LEU A 256 5.05 -9.15 -9.15
CA LEU A 256 6.42 -8.85 -9.60
C LEU A 256 6.72 -9.52 -10.96
N SER A 257 6.17 -10.71 -11.21
CA SER A 257 6.30 -11.38 -12.51
C SER A 257 5.62 -10.61 -13.63
N GLU A 258 4.43 -10.05 -13.38
CA GLU A 258 3.74 -9.19 -14.35
C GLU A 258 4.48 -7.87 -14.54
N ALA A 259 5.04 -7.28 -13.48
CA ALA A 259 5.89 -6.10 -13.58
C ALA A 259 7.12 -6.36 -14.48
N VAL A 260 7.73 -7.55 -14.41
CA VAL A 260 8.79 -7.97 -15.35
C VAL A 260 8.25 -8.08 -16.77
N ALA A 261 7.08 -8.68 -16.96
CA ALA A 261 6.48 -8.88 -18.28
C ALA A 261 6.20 -7.57 -19.03
N ILE A 262 5.95 -6.47 -18.31
CA ILE A 262 5.75 -5.11 -18.87
C ILE A 262 6.99 -4.21 -18.72
N GLY A 263 8.16 -4.76 -18.38
CA GLY A 263 9.42 -4.04 -18.32
C GLY A 263 9.54 -3.01 -17.17
N GLN A 264 8.70 -3.12 -16.13
CA GLN A 264 8.75 -2.26 -14.94
C GLN A 264 9.72 -2.76 -13.85
N LEU A 265 10.21 -3.99 -14.01
CA LEU A 265 11.20 -4.66 -13.15
C LEU A 265 12.09 -5.56 -14.02
N GLU A 266 13.39 -5.67 -13.71
CA GLU A 266 14.30 -6.51 -14.51
C GLU A 266 14.09 -8.01 -14.31
N ARG A 267 13.85 -8.42 -13.05
CA ARG A 267 13.62 -9.81 -12.64
C ARG A 267 12.89 -9.86 -11.31
N VAL A 268 12.20 -10.96 -11.04
CA VAL A 268 11.65 -11.23 -9.70
C VAL A 268 12.80 -11.57 -8.75
N PRO A 269 13.00 -10.82 -7.65
CA PRO A 269 14.03 -11.14 -6.66
C PRO A 269 13.61 -12.34 -5.80
N VAL A 270 14.59 -12.92 -5.11
CA VAL A 270 14.30 -13.84 -4.00
C VAL A 270 13.72 -13.02 -2.85
N ILE A 271 12.56 -13.44 -2.34
CA ILE A 271 11.91 -12.79 -1.20
C ILE A 271 12.48 -13.40 0.07
N GLU A 272 13.22 -12.59 0.84
CA GLU A 272 13.76 -12.98 2.14
C GLU A 272 12.86 -12.43 3.26
N VAL A 273 12.43 -13.33 4.15
CA VAL A 273 11.57 -13.00 5.29
C VAL A 273 12.34 -13.27 6.58
N LEU A 274 12.24 -12.35 7.54
CA LEU A 274 12.98 -12.42 8.79
C LEU A 274 12.54 -13.66 9.58
N GLY A 275 13.49 -14.54 9.86
CA GLY A 275 13.26 -15.76 10.64
C GLY A 275 12.95 -17.01 9.82
N GLU A 276 13.00 -16.92 8.48
CA GLU A 276 12.85 -18.05 7.54
C GLU A 276 14.15 -18.44 6.84
#